data_AF-B1XZ70-F1
#
_entry.id   AF-B1XZ70-F1
#
_cell.length_a   1.000
_cell.length_b   1.000
_cell.length_c   1.000
_cell.angle_alpha   90.00
_cell.angle_beta   90.00
_cell.angle_gamma   90.00
#
_symmetry.space_group_name_H-M   'P 1'
#
loop_
_entity.id
_entity.type
_entity.pdbx_description
1 polymer ?
#
loop_
_entity_poly.entity_id
_entity_poly.type
_entity_poly.pdbx_seq_one_letter_code
_entity_poly.pdbx_strand_id
1 'polypeptide(L)'
;MNTAKQHISPLKASTPRTVPVLASNDLADMQRLTIREVSVLVGRSASNIRELIAEKRFPAADYRDGPRCVRWSAGLVKRWLAQTTTQGPK
;
A
#
# COMPACT_ATOMS: atom_id res chain seq x y z
N MET A 1 10.34 58.25 27.60
CA MET A 1 10.27 57.38 26.39
C MET A 1 11.00 56.09 26.75
N ASN A 2 10.26 55.08 27.21
CA ASN A 2 10.85 53.92 27.88
C ASN A 2 10.78 52.67 26.98
N THR A 3 11.97 52.16 26.67
CA THR A 3 12.29 51.02 25.82
C THR A 3 11.73 49.71 26.38
N ALA A 4 10.85 49.06 25.61
CA ALA A 4 10.31 47.73 25.91
C ALA A 4 11.37 46.64 25.67
N LYS A 5 11.69 45.85 26.70
CA LYS A 5 12.49 44.63 26.60
C LYS A 5 11.65 43.52 25.95
N GLN A 6 12.03 43.05 24.76
CA GLN A 6 11.46 41.84 24.17
C GLN A 6 12.22 40.61 24.65
N HIS A 7 11.50 39.70 25.30
CA HIS A 7 11.99 38.41 25.79
C HIS A 7 11.84 37.39 24.65
N ILE A 8 12.94 36.99 24.01
CA ILE A 8 12.94 35.98 22.93
C ILE A 8 13.15 34.61 23.58
N SER A 9 12.09 33.80 23.65
CA SER A 9 12.21 32.37 23.96
C SER A 9 12.75 31.63 22.74
N PRO A 10 13.74 30.73 22.87
CA PRO A 10 14.20 29.94 21.73
C PRO A 10 13.16 28.88 21.38
N LEU A 11 12.48 29.06 20.25
CA LEU A 11 11.70 27.99 19.63
C LEU A 11 12.69 26.94 19.09
N LYS A 12 12.80 25.86 19.87
CA LYS A 12 13.33 24.52 19.58
C LYS A 12 13.59 24.28 18.09
N ALA A 13 14.86 24.03 17.75
CA ALA A 13 15.27 23.55 16.43
C ALA A 13 14.48 22.28 16.07
N SER A 14 13.65 22.35 15.02
CA SER A 14 13.11 21.16 14.39
C SER A 14 14.26 20.47 13.65
N THR A 15 14.78 19.40 14.24
CA THR A 15 15.69 18.48 13.55
C THR A 15 14.99 17.99 12.28
N PRO A 16 15.60 18.08 11.08
CA PRO A 16 15.09 17.34 9.94
C PRO A 16 15.21 15.86 10.31
N ARG A 17 14.07 15.20 10.52
CA ARG A 17 14.04 13.74 10.68
C ARG A 17 14.32 13.17 9.29
N THR A 18 15.60 13.02 8.97
CA THR A 18 16.06 12.19 7.86
C THR A 18 15.56 10.79 8.14
N VAL A 19 14.43 10.43 7.57
CA VAL A 19 13.98 9.04 7.46
C VAL A 19 14.92 8.36 6.47
N PRO A 20 15.73 7.38 6.91
CA PRO A 20 16.61 6.68 6.00
C PRO A 20 15.76 5.72 5.16
N VAL A 21 15.72 5.96 3.85
CA VAL A 21 15.59 4.96 2.77
C VAL A 21 14.54 3.86 3.00
N LEU A 22 13.27 4.16 2.68
CA LEU A 22 12.23 3.15 2.41
C LEU A 22 11.76 3.14 0.94
N ALA A 23 12.40 3.93 0.08
CA ALA A 23 11.96 4.14 -1.31
C ALA A 23 11.89 2.86 -2.17
N SER A 24 12.68 1.83 -1.84
CA SER A 24 12.69 0.58 -2.62
C SER A 24 11.42 -0.25 -2.44
N ASN A 25 10.80 -0.22 -1.26
CA ASN A 25 9.58 -0.99 -0.99
C ASN A 25 8.35 -0.30 -1.60
N ASP A 26 8.31 1.03 -1.59
CA ASP A 26 7.23 1.81 -2.18
C ASP A 26 7.13 1.59 -3.70
N LEU A 27 8.27 1.57 -4.41
CA LEU A 27 8.26 1.34 -5.85
C LEU A 27 7.78 -0.08 -6.20
N ALA A 28 8.19 -1.08 -5.43
CA ALA A 28 7.73 -2.45 -5.61
C ALA A 28 6.23 -2.58 -5.36
N ASP A 29 5.68 -1.84 -4.39
CA ASP A 29 4.25 -1.86 -4.08
C ASP A 29 3.40 -1.17 -5.15
N MET A 30 3.97 -0.21 -5.89
CA MET A 30 3.34 0.44 -7.05
C MET A 30 3.30 -0.44 -8.31
N GLN A 31 3.99 -1.58 -8.32
CA GLN A 31 3.99 -2.49 -9.48
C GLN A 31 2.57 -2.95 -9.80
N ARG A 32 2.18 -2.84 -11.07
CA ARG A 32 0.86 -3.24 -11.57
C ARG A 32 0.86 -4.70 -12.03
N LEU A 33 0.23 -5.56 -11.25
CA LEU A 33 0.14 -6.99 -11.48
C LEU A 33 -1.06 -7.35 -12.37
N THR A 34 -0.80 -8.23 -13.32
CA THR A 34 -1.80 -8.97 -14.09
C THR A 34 -2.44 -10.07 -13.23
N ILE A 35 -3.62 -10.57 -13.64
CA ILE A 35 -4.26 -11.68 -12.92
C ILE A 35 -3.39 -12.94 -12.85
N ARG A 36 -2.50 -13.16 -13.83
CA ARG A 36 -1.57 -14.29 -13.82
C ARG A 36 -0.50 -14.13 -12.73
N GLU A 37 0.05 -12.93 -12.56
CA GLU A 37 1.02 -12.64 -11.50
C GLU A 37 0.35 -12.70 -10.12
N VAL A 38 -0.87 -12.15 -9.99
CA VAL A 38 -1.66 -12.27 -8.75
C VAL A 38 -1.95 -13.74 -8.42
N SER A 39 -2.28 -14.55 -9.43
CA SER A 39 -2.52 -15.99 -9.28
C SER A 39 -1.31 -16.72 -8.70
N VAL A 40 -0.11 -16.43 -9.20
CA VAL A 40 1.14 -16.98 -8.66
C VAL A 40 1.38 -16.49 -7.23
N LEU A 41 1.24 -15.19 -6.97
CA LEU A 41 1.52 -14.58 -5.67
C LEU A 41 0.60 -15.10 -4.57
N VAL A 42 -0.68 -15.34 -4.90
CA VAL A 42 -1.70 -15.77 -3.94
C VAL A 42 -1.79 -17.31 -3.87
N GLY A 43 -1.16 -18.04 -4.80
CA GLY A 43 -1.23 -19.50 -4.87
C GLY A 43 -2.62 -20.02 -5.24
N ARG A 44 -3.39 -19.26 -6.04
CA ARG A 44 -4.76 -19.61 -6.46
C ARG A 44 -4.91 -19.48 -7.96
N SER A 45 -5.80 -20.24 -8.58
CA SER A 45 -6.08 -20.11 -10.00
C SER A 45 -6.75 -18.76 -10.33
N ALA A 46 -6.53 -18.25 -11.54
CA ALA A 46 -7.16 -17.01 -11.99
C ALA A 46 -8.70 -17.07 -11.97
N SER A 47 -9.29 -18.26 -12.22
CA SER A 47 -10.74 -18.44 -12.13
C SER A 47 -11.23 -18.35 -10.68
N ASN A 48 -10.53 -18.99 -9.73
CA ASN A 48 -10.88 -18.88 -8.32
C ASN A 48 -10.73 -17.44 -7.80
N ILE A 49 -9.74 -16.69 -8.28
CA ILE A 49 -9.61 -15.26 -7.94
C ILE A 49 -10.80 -14.46 -8.46
N ARG A 50 -11.28 -14.71 -9.69
CA ARG A 50 -12.47 -14.03 -10.24
C ARG A 50 -13.72 -14.34 -9.43
N GLU A 51 -13.91 -15.59 -9.00
CA GLU A 51 -14.99 -15.99 -8.10
C GLU A 51 -14.90 -15.24 -6.77
N LEU A 52 -13.72 -15.21 -6.13
CA LEU A 52 -13.53 -14.49 -4.87
C LEU A 52 -13.77 -12.98 -4.99
N ILE A 53 -13.49 -12.38 -6.15
CA ILE A 53 -13.82 -10.97 -6.42
C ILE A 53 -15.34 -10.78 -6.50
N ALA A 54 -16.04 -11.68 -7.20
CA ALA A 54 -17.51 -11.64 -7.27
C ALA A 54 -18.15 -11.83 -5.88
N GLU A 55 -17.56 -12.68 -5.05
CA GLU A 55 -17.93 -12.90 -3.65
C GLU A 55 -17.48 -11.79 -2.69
N LYS A 56 -16.74 -10.78 -3.17
CA LYS A 56 -16.14 -9.70 -2.36
C LYS A 56 -15.16 -10.20 -1.27
N ARG A 57 -14.57 -11.38 -1.47
CA ARG A 57 -13.58 -12.01 -0.57
C ARG A 57 -12.12 -11.76 -1.01
N PHE A 58 -11.94 -11.27 -2.23
CA PHE A 58 -10.65 -10.78 -2.74
C PHE A 58 -10.79 -9.31 -3.18
N PRO A 59 -9.77 -8.47 -3.01
CA PRO A 59 -9.85 -7.06 -3.38
C PRO A 59 -10.11 -6.89 -4.87
N ALA A 60 -11.04 -5.98 -5.19
CA ALA A 60 -11.22 -5.51 -6.56
C ALA A 60 -9.93 -4.85 -7.07
N ALA A 61 -9.70 -4.93 -8.37
CA ALA A 61 -8.59 -4.25 -9.02
C ALA A 61 -8.67 -2.73 -8.79
N ASP A 62 -7.55 -2.12 -8.43
CA ASP A 62 -7.41 -0.68 -8.20
C ASP A 62 -6.96 0.09 -9.45
N TYR A 63 -6.61 -0.63 -10.52
CA TYR A 63 -6.26 -0.04 -11.79
C TYR A 63 -7.00 -0.71 -12.96
N ARG A 64 -7.46 0.10 -13.92
CA ARG A 64 -8.09 -0.38 -15.15
C ARG A 64 -7.26 0.08 -16.35
N ASP A 65 -6.78 -0.89 -17.10
CA ASP A 65 -5.92 -0.74 -18.29
C ASP A 65 -6.79 -0.88 -19.55
N GLY A 66 -7.64 0.12 -19.80
CA GLY A 66 -8.63 0.09 -20.87
C GLY A 66 -9.89 -0.73 -20.53
N PRO A 67 -10.77 -0.98 -21.51
CA PRO A 67 -12.13 -1.47 -21.25
C PRO A 67 -12.19 -2.91 -20.76
N ARG A 68 -11.18 -3.75 -21.06
CA ARG A 68 -11.19 -5.19 -20.77
C ARG A 68 -10.11 -5.65 -19.78
N CYS A 69 -9.10 -4.83 -19.51
CA CYS A 69 -7.99 -5.25 -18.66
C CYS A 69 -8.01 -4.48 -17.34
N VAL A 70 -7.81 -5.22 -16.24
CA VAL A 70 -7.68 -4.66 -14.90
C VAL A 70 -6.38 -5.17 -14.28
N ARG A 71 -5.80 -4.37 -13.39
CA ARG A 71 -4.55 -4.67 -12.70
C ARG A 71 -4.68 -4.34 -11.21
N TRP A 72 -3.84 -5.01 -10.43
CA TRP A 72 -3.73 -4.79 -8.99
C TRP A 72 -2.38 -4.16 -8.68
N SER A 73 -2.33 -3.18 -7.79
CA SER A 73 -1.06 -2.81 -7.15
C SER A 73 -0.55 -3.98 -6.32
N ALA A 74 0.76 -4.23 -6.37
CA ALA A 74 1.37 -5.27 -5.57
C ALA A 74 1.16 -5.03 -4.07
N GLY A 75 1.19 -3.77 -3.62
CA GLY A 75 0.91 -3.41 -2.23
C GLY A 75 -0.51 -3.79 -1.79
N LEU A 76 -1.52 -3.63 -2.66
CA LEU A 76 -2.90 -4.06 -2.36
C LEU A 76 -2.97 -5.56 -2.11
N VAL A 77 -2.36 -6.37 -2.98
CA VAL A 77 -2.39 -7.84 -2.86
C VAL A 77 -1.61 -8.30 -1.63
N LYS A 78 -0.43 -7.74 -1.37
CA LYS A 78 0.38 -8.05 -0.17
C LYS A 78 -0.38 -7.73 1.12
N ARG A 79 -1.05 -6.58 1.20
CA ARG A 79 -1.87 -6.20 2.37
C ARG A 79 -3.01 -7.20 2.59
N TRP A 80 -3.70 -7.59 1.53
CA TRP A 80 -4.75 -8.60 1.64
C TRP A 80 -4.20 -9.96 2.09
N LEU A 81 -3.04 -10.38 1.57
CA LEU A 81 -2.37 -11.60 2.04
C LEU A 81 -2.05 -11.50 3.53
N ALA A 82 -1.43 -10.41 4.00
CA ALA A 82 -1.12 -10.22 5.41
C ALA A 82 -2.38 -10.26 6.31
N GLN A 83 -3.49 -9.68 5.85
CA GLN A 83 -4.77 -9.71 6.57
C GLN A 83 -5.37 -11.12 6.63
N THR A 84 -5.28 -11.88 5.54
CA THR A 84 -5.90 -13.21 5.44
C THR A 84 -5.03 -14.32 6.04
N THR A 85 -3.70 -14.20 6.02
CA THR A 85 -2.79 -15.14 6.69
C THR A 85 -2.84 -15.00 8.21
N THR A 86 -3.08 -13.78 8.72
CA THR A 86 -3.28 -13.53 10.15
C THR A 86 -4.57 -14.17 10.68
N GLN A 87 -5.49 -14.58 9.79
CA GLN A 87 -6.73 -15.29 10.12
C GLN A 87 -6.59 -16.82 9.99
N GLY A 88 -5.36 -17.37 10.05
CA GLY A 88 -5.11 -18.82 10.07
C GLY A 88 -5.80 -19.55 11.23
N PRO A 89 -6.12 -20.84 11.07
CA PRO A 89 -7.20 -21.52 11.79
C PRO A 89 -6.93 -21.64 13.29
N LYS A 90 -7.98 -21.48 14.07
CA LYS A 90 -8.03 -21.93 15.46
C LYS A 90 -8.37 -23.41 15.51
#